data_AF-A0A2P9H3P0-F1
#
_entry.id   AF-A0A2P9H3P0-F1
#
_cell.length_a   1.000
_cell.length_b   1.000
_cell.length_c   1.000
_cell.angle_alpha   90.00
_cell.angle_beta   90.00
_cell.angle_gamma   90.00
#
_symmetry.space_group_name_H-M   'P 1'
#
loop_
_entity.id
_entity.type
_entity.pdbx_description
1 polymer ?
#
loop_
_entity_poly.entity_id
_entity_poly.type
_entity_poly.pdbx_seq_one_letter_code
_entity_poly.pdbx_strand_id
1 'polypeptide(L)'
;MKTDWKARPDNIGHYIWRGCFRCHDGLHADKTGRTITNACNTCHTIIAQGSKPEQETVNLQGLKFDHPGGEIPPGILCNECHSGAP
;
A
#
# COMPACT_ATOMS: atom_id res chain seq x y z
N MET A 1 1.42 17.97 12.01
CA MET A 1 2.49 17.05 11.56
C MET A 1 3.68 17.89 11.06
N LYS A 2 4.85 17.83 11.71
CA LYS A 2 6.08 18.49 11.20
C LYS A 2 6.89 17.46 10.40
N THR A 3 6.49 17.19 9.16
CA THR A 3 7.18 16.24 8.27
C THR A 3 7.99 17.02 7.24
N ASP A 4 9.27 16.65 7.06
CA ASP A 4 10.16 17.21 6.04
C ASP A 4 10.42 16.14 4.97
N TRP A 5 10.16 16.45 3.70
CA TRP A 5 10.39 15.56 2.57
C TRP A 5 11.88 15.28 2.34
N LYS A 6 12.77 16.19 2.75
CA LYS A 6 14.23 16.05 2.62
C LYS A 6 14.81 14.98 3.54
N ALA A 7 14.11 14.64 4.63
CA ALA A 7 14.56 13.63 5.59
C ALA A 7 14.25 12.19 5.14
N ARG A 8 13.65 11.99 3.94
CA ARG A 8 13.15 10.70 3.48
C ARG A 8 13.71 10.40 2.08
N PRO A 9 14.46 9.28 1.91
CA PRO A 9 15.19 9.00 0.68
C PRO A 9 14.27 8.62 -0.49
N ASP A 10 13.10 8.06 -0.20
CA ASP A 10 12.09 7.69 -1.20
C ASP A 10 10.69 8.09 -0.72
N ASN A 11 10.01 8.86 -1.57
CA ASN A 11 8.64 9.32 -1.36
C ASN A 11 7.65 8.70 -2.36
N ILE A 12 8.15 7.92 -3.34
CA ILE A 12 7.37 7.29 -4.40
C ILE A 12 7.06 5.84 -4.02
N GLY A 13 8.07 5.10 -3.53
CA GLY A 13 7.91 3.72 -3.09
C GLY A 13 7.22 3.59 -1.72
N HIS A 14 6.33 2.60 -1.60
CA HIS A 14 5.66 2.26 -0.33
C HIS A 14 5.89 0.81 0.15
N TYR A 15 6.68 0.04 -0.61
CA TYR A 15 6.99 -1.36 -0.30
C TYR A 15 8.02 -1.49 0.83
N ILE A 16 9.12 -0.74 0.76
CA ILE A 16 10.23 -0.77 1.73
C ILE A 16 10.24 0.46 2.64
N TRP A 17 10.02 1.63 2.06
CA TRP A 17 9.85 2.88 2.78
C TRP A 17 8.37 3.24 2.84
N ARG A 18 7.93 4.02 3.82
CA ARG A 18 6.50 4.34 3.96
C ARG A 18 5.91 5.21 2.83
N GLY A 19 6.72 6.00 2.11
CA GLY A 19 6.25 6.87 1.01
C GLY A 19 4.93 7.60 1.33
N CYS A 20 3.93 7.44 0.46
CA CYS A 20 2.58 8.00 0.62
C CYS A 20 1.82 7.46 1.85
N PHE A 21 2.07 6.21 2.25
CA PHE A 21 1.46 5.58 3.43
C PHE A 21 1.94 6.18 4.76
N ARG A 22 2.83 7.17 4.74
CA ARG A 22 3.08 8.02 5.92
C ARG A 22 1.84 8.75 6.42
N CYS A 23 0.92 9.05 5.51
CA CYS A 23 -0.37 9.69 5.81
C CYS A 23 -1.55 8.80 5.41
N HIS A 24 -1.38 7.98 4.37
CA HIS A 24 -2.38 7.03 3.89
C HIS A 24 -2.33 5.67 4.63
N ASP A 25 -2.03 5.68 5.94
CA ASP A 25 -1.97 4.47 6.77
C ASP A 25 -3.36 4.02 7.28
N GLY A 26 -4.41 4.79 7.03
CA GLY A 26 -5.76 4.54 7.55
C GLY A 26 -5.96 4.93 9.01
N LEU A 27 -4.92 5.44 9.68
CA LEU A 27 -4.95 5.83 11.10
C LEU A 27 -5.18 7.34 11.29
N HIS A 28 -4.97 8.13 10.23
CA HIS A 28 -5.19 9.57 10.26
C HIS A 28 -6.66 9.91 10.04
N ALA A 29 -7.37 10.18 11.14
CA ALA A 29 -8.78 10.56 11.14
C ALA A 29 -8.98 12.05 11.46
N ASP A 30 -9.99 12.68 10.84
CA ASP A 30 -10.48 13.98 11.27
C ASP A 30 -11.42 13.87 12.49
N LYS A 31 -11.91 15.02 12.98
CA LYS A 31 -12.82 15.07 14.15
C LYS A 31 -14.17 14.36 13.92
N THR A 32 -14.52 14.08 12.67
CA THR A 32 -15.76 13.39 12.28
C THR A 32 -15.54 11.89 12.07
N GLY A 33 -14.30 11.41 12.18
CA GLY A 33 -13.93 10.01 11.98
C GLY A 33 -13.62 9.65 10.53
N ARG A 34 -13.57 10.62 9.59
CA ARG A 34 -13.13 10.34 8.22
C ARG A 34 -11.63 10.11 8.20
N THR A 35 -11.21 8.96 7.68
CA THR A 35 -9.80 8.60 7.58
C THR A 35 -9.22 8.94 6.20
N ILE A 36 -7.92 9.21 6.16
CA ILE A 36 -7.17 9.20 4.91
C ILE A 36 -7.12 7.75 4.41
N THR A 37 -7.66 7.52 3.22
CA THR A 37 -7.78 6.17 2.63
C THR A 37 -6.41 5.51 2.46
N ASN A 38 -6.33 4.21 2.78
CA ASN A 38 -5.19 3.34 2.48
C ASN A 38 -5.50 2.39 1.31
N ALA A 39 -6.55 2.68 0.54
CA ALA A 39 -6.97 1.83 -0.57
C ALA A 39 -5.98 1.90 -1.74
N CYS A 40 -5.47 0.75 -2.16
CA CYS A 40 -4.46 0.62 -3.22
C CYS A 40 -4.91 1.24 -4.55
N ASN A 41 -6.21 1.14 -4.83
CA ASN A 41 -6.84 1.67 -6.05
C ASN A 41 -6.89 3.20 -6.14
N THR A 42 -6.49 3.91 -5.07
CA THR A 42 -6.31 5.36 -5.11
C THR A 42 -5.15 5.75 -6.03
N CYS A 43 -4.14 4.89 -6.16
CA CYS A 43 -2.94 5.16 -6.96
C CYS A 43 -2.67 4.11 -8.05
N HIS A 44 -3.20 2.89 -7.90
CA HIS A 44 -2.90 1.76 -8.78
C HIS A 44 -4.15 1.19 -9.43
N THR A 45 -4.08 0.92 -10.73
CA THR A 45 -5.00 -0.02 -11.37
C THR A 45 -4.27 -1.35 -11.51
N ILE A 46 -4.49 -2.27 -10.56
CA ILE A 46 -3.82 -3.58 -10.56
C ILE A 46 -4.50 -4.45 -11.62
N ILE A 47 -3.91 -4.54 -12.81
CA ILE A 47 -4.50 -5.31 -13.92
C ILE A 47 -4.05 -6.77 -13.95
N ALA A 48 -2.96 -7.09 -13.27
CA ALA A 48 -2.44 -8.44 -13.15
C ALA A 48 -1.66 -8.61 -11.84
N GLN A 49 -1.72 -9.80 -11.24
CA GLN A 49 -0.95 -10.17 -10.04
C GLN A 49 -0.77 -11.70 -9.96
N GLY A 50 -0.03 -12.21 -8.98
CA GLY A 50 0.22 -13.65 -8.86
C GLY A 50 1.37 -14.15 -9.76
N SER A 51 1.72 -15.43 -9.59
CA SER A 51 2.93 -16.03 -10.19
C SER A 51 2.68 -16.71 -11.54
N LYS A 52 1.42 -16.82 -11.97
CA LYS A 52 1.04 -17.37 -13.28
C LYS A 52 -0.18 -16.60 -13.85
N PRO A 53 -0.30 -16.53 -15.18
CA PRO A 53 -1.42 -15.88 -15.84
C PRO A 53 -2.61 -16.85 -15.94
N GLU A 54 -3.30 -17.11 -14.82
CA GLU A 54 -4.65 -17.67 -14.84
C GLU A 54 -5.69 -16.56 -15.12
N GLN A 55 -6.88 -16.91 -15.63
CA GLN A 55 -7.92 -15.90 -15.96
C GLN A 55 -8.35 -15.05 -14.74
N GLU A 56 -8.24 -15.60 -13.53
CA GLU A 56 -8.56 -14.88 -12.28
C GLU A 56 -7.45 -13.89 -11.86
N THR A 57 -6.27 -13.98 -12.48
CA THR A 57 -5.12 -13.15 -12.14
C THR A 57 -4.91 -11.96 -13.07
N VAL A 58 -5.79 -11.77 -14.07
CA VAL A 58 -5.76 -10.62 -15.01
C VAL A 58 -7.15 -10.00 -15.16
N ASN A 59 -7.29 -8.71 -14.89
CA ASN A 59 -8.52 -7.94 -15.11
C ASN A 59 -8.23 -6.48 -15.42
N LEU A 60 -8.62 -6.01 -16.61
CA LEU A 60 -8.37 -4.62 -17.05
C LEU A 60 -9.19 -3.57 -16.30
N GLN A 61 -10.29 -3.96 -15.63
CA GLN A 61 -11.06 -3.08 -14.74
C GLN A 61 -10.42 -2.94 -13.36
N GLY A 62 -9.34 -3.68 -13.10
CA GLY A 62 -8.61 -3.67 -11.84
C GLY A 62 -8.98 -4.85 -10.94
N LEU A 63 -7.99 -5.25 -10.16
CA LEU A 63 -8.06 -6.30 -9.16
C LEU A 63 -7.88 -5.70 -7.76
N LYS A 64 -8.47 -6.36 -6.77
CA LYS A 64 -8.09 -6.13 -5.37
C LYS A 64 -6.68 -6.70 -5.19
N PHE A 65 -5.80 -5.96 -4.53
CA PHE A 65 -4.47 -6.46 -4.19
C PHE A 65 -4.55 -7.77 -3.40
N ASP A 66 -3.76 -8.75 -3.83
CA ASP A 66 -3.57 -10.03 -3.18
C ASP A 66 -2.10 -10.18 -2.75
N HIS A 67 -1.88 -10.45 -1.46
CA HIS A 67 -0.54 -10.51 -0.90
C HIS A 67 0.12 -11.87 -1.24
N PRO A 68 1.31 -11.89 -1.89
CA PRO A 68 1.97 -13.15 -2.21
C PRO A 68 2.33 -13.96 -0.96
N GLY A 69 2.09 -15.28 -1.00
CA GLY A 69 2.46 -16.19 0.09
C GLY A 69 1.42 -16.32 1.21
N GLY A 70 0.23 -15.72 1.06
CA GLY A 70 -0.92 -15.96 1.92
C GLY A 70 -1.61 -14.69 2.38
N GLU A 71 -2.80 -14.86 2.97
CA GLU A 71 -3.59 -13.77 3.53
C GLU A 71 -2.88 -13.14 4.73
N ILE A 72 -2.88 -11.82 4.78
CA ILE A 72 -2.40 -11.02 5.91
C ILE A 72 -3.56 -10.31 6.59
N PRO A 73 -3.48 -10.05 7.92
CA PRO A 73 -4.45 -9.22 8.59
C PRO A 73 -4.63 -7.87 7.89
N PRO A 74 -5.87 -7.35 7.80
CA PRO A 74 -6.12 -6.06 7.18
C PRO A 74 -5.44 -4.94 7.98
N GLY A 75 -4.92 -3.93 7.28
CA GLY A 75 -4.33 -2.74 7.89
C GLY A 75 -2.82 -2.82 8.14
N ILE A 76 -2.18 -3.97 7.92
CA ILE A 76 -0.71 -4.08 7.96
C ILE A 76 -0.11 -3.46 6.69
N LEU A 77 0.86 -2.57 6.85
CA LEU A 77 1.61 -2.00 5.71
C LEU A 77 2.73 -2.94 5.26
N CYS A 78 3.00 -2.98 3.95
CA CYS A 78 4.04 -3.83 3.37
C CYS A 78 5.40 -3.65 4.08
N ASN A 79 5.75 -2.39 4.36
CA ASN A 79 7.04 -2.01 4.92
C ASN A 79 7.21 -2.39 6.40
N GLU A 80 6.17 -2.87 7.08
CA GLU A 80 6.27 -3.41 8.44
C GLU A 80 6.95 -4.78 8.45
N CYS A 81 6.81 -5.56 7.37
CA CYS A 81 7.52 -6.82 7.16
C CYS A 81 8.66 -6.70 6.14
N HIS A 82 8.51 -5.84 5.13
CA HIS A 82 9.45 -5.66 4.03
C HIS A 82 10.36 -4.44 4.27
N SER A 83 11.16 -4.42 5.32
CA SER A 83 12.00 -3.27 5.67
C SER A 83 13.25 -3.07 4.80
N GLY A 84 13.48 -3.92 3.79
CA GLY A 84 14.83 -4.16 3.29
C GLY A 84 15.67 -4.88 4.36
N ALA A 85 16.78 -5.50 3.98
CA ALA A 85 17.68 -6.18 4.92
C ALA A 85 18.07 -5.24 6.11
N PRO A 86 18.45 -5.79 7.29
CA PRO A 86 18.72 -5.00 8.50
C PRO A 86 19.72 -3.86 8.31
#